data_AF-A0A8T5IF68-F1
#
_entry.id   AF-A0A8T5IF68-F1
#
_cell.length_a   1.000
_cell.length_b   1.000
_cell.length_c   1.000
_cell.angle_alpha   90.00
_cell.angle_beta   90.00
_cell.angle_gamma   90.00
#
_symmetry.space_group_name_H-M   'P 1'
#
loop_
_entity.id
_entity.type
_entity.pdbx_description
1 polymer ?
#
loop_
_entity_poly.entity_id
_entity_poly.type
_entity_poly.pdbx_seq_one_letter_code
_entity_poly.pdbx_strand_id
1 'polypeptide(L)' 'MDGVVREGERIPRRPLPEFEEVDDGLIAGLSSGGLLKVALDDVNQYGPHAMIILLVIMATITGVALKLLSLL' A
#
# COMPACT_ATOMS: atom_id res chain seq x y z
N MET A 1 -24.95 -6.31 -25.03
CA MET A 1 -25.27 -5.24 -24.07
C MET A 1 -25.39 -3.96 -24.85
N ASP A 2 -26.56 -3.34 -24.76
CA ASP A 2 -27.04 -2.11 -25.38
C ASP A 2 -26.36 -0.83 -24.85
N GLY A 3 -25.46 -0.95 -23.85
CA GLY A 3 -24.60 0.14 -23.38
C GLY A 3 -25.32 1.28 -22.65
N VAL A 4 -26.65 1.24 -22.62
CA VAL A 4 -27.50 2.19 -21.89
C VAL A 4 -27.47 1.83 -20.42
N VAL A 5 -26.87 2.71 -19.60
CA VAL A 5 -26.87 2.54 -18.15
C VAL A 5 -28.13 3.20 -17.59
N ARG A 6 -29.00 2.42 -16.94
CA ARG A 6 -30.27 2.93 -16.40
C ARG A 6 -30.03 3.73 -15.12
N GLU A 7 -30.94 4.64 -14.83
CA GLU A 7 -30.92 5.39 -13.57
C GLU A 7 -31.01 4.41 -12.39
N GLY A 8 -30.11 4.51 -11.42
CA GLY A 8 -30.00 3.57 -10.30
C GLY A 8 -29.17 2.30 -10.54
N GLU A 9 -28.78 1.98 -11.79
CA GLU A 9 -27.84 0.88 -12.06
C GLU A 9 -26.38 1.26 -11.76
N ARG A 10 -26.06 2.57 -11.70
CA ARG A 10 -24.72 3.04 -11.31
C ARG A 10 -24.59 3.08 -9.80
N ILE A 11 -23.68 2.28 -9.27
CA ILE A 11 -23.18 2.44 -7.90
C ILE A 11 -22.56 3.84 -7.78
N PRO A 12 -22.98 4.67 -6.81
CA PRO A 12 -22.37 5.97 -6.59
C PRO A 12 -20.89 5.80 -6.22
N ARG A 13 -20.00 6.51 -6.91
CA ARG A 13 -18.57 6.49 -6.59
C ARG A 13 -18.35 7.25 -5.28
N ARG A 14 -17.67 6.62 -4.33
CA ARG A 14 -17.14 7.33 -3.15
C ARG A 14 -16.05 8.31 -3.64
N PRO A 15 -15.91 9.50 -3.03
CA PRO A 15 -14.72 10.33 -3.24
C PRO A 15 -13.45 9.55 -2.86
N LEU A 16 -12.34 9.89 -3.50
CA LEU A 16 -11.04 9.32 -3.14
C LEU A 16 -10.67 9.78 -1.71
N PRO A 17 -9.96 8.93 -0.92
CA PRO A 17 -9.37 9.36 0.33
C PRO A 17 -8.37 10.51 0.12
N GLU A 18 -8.24 11.38 1.11
CA GLU A 18 -7.19 12.40 1.14
C GLU A 18 -5.85 11.76 1.53
N PHE A 19 -4.77 12.19 0.88
CA PHE A 19 -3.41 11.80 1.22
C PHE A 19 -2.50 13.03 1.06
N GLU A 20 -1.36 13.04 1.76
CA GLU A 20 -0.38 14.10 1.60
C GLU A 20 0.45 13.84 0.33
N GLU A 21 0.39 14.76 -0.62
CA GLU A 21 1.28 14.72 -1.78
C GLU A 21 2.70 15.07 -1.37
N VAL A 22 3.65 14.27 -1.84
CA VAL A 22 5.07 14.50 -1.63
C VAL A 22 5.66 14.82 -3.00
N ASP A 23 6.21 16.02 -3.14
CA ASP A 23 6.76 16.52 -4.40
C ASP A 23 8.01 15.75 -4.87
N ASP A 24 8.68 15.11 -3.93
CA ASP A 24 9.92 14.36 -4.15
C ASP A 24 9.65 12.85 -4.26
N GLY A 25 10.65 12.06 -4.66
CA GLY A 25 10.51 10.66 -5.02
C GLY A 25 10.18 9.69 -3.87
N LEU A 26 10.10 8.40 -4.20
CA LEU A 26 9.74 7.31 -3.28
C LEU A 26 10.51 7.34 -1.94
N ILE A 27 11.80 7.64 -1.98
CA ILE A 27 12.64 7.70 -0.76
C ILE A 27 12.17 8.83 0.16
N ALA A 28 11.89 10.01 -0.39
CA ALA A 28 11.38 11.14 0.37
C ALA A 28 10.00 10.83 0.95
N GLY A 29 9.11 10.22 0.16
CA GLY A 29 7.79 9.79 0.61
C GLY A 29 7.81 8.76 1.74
N LEU A 30 8.73 7.80 1.70
CA LEU A 30 8.92 6.84 2.79
C LEU A 30 9.53 7.50 4.03
N SER A 31 10.45 8.46 3.83
CA SER A 31 11.15 9.15 4.93
C SER A 31 10.24 10.12 5.68
N SER A 32 9.34 10.81 4.96
CA SER A 32 8.39 11.77 5.56
C SER A 32 7.25 11.08 6.31
N GLY A 33 6.65 10.05 5.70
CA GLY A 33 5.52 9.34 6.30
C GLY A 33 5.92 8.20 7.25
N GLY A 34 7.11 7.63 7.08
CA GLY A 34 7.55 6.42 7.75
C GLY A 34 6.99 5.16 7.08
N LEU A 35 7.82 4.12 6.92
CA LEU A 35 7.48 2.91 6.16
C LEU A 35 6.13 2.27 6.57
N LEU A 36 5.88 2.11 7.88
CA LEU A 36 4.66 1.46 8.37
C LEU A 36 3.40 2.30 8.13
N LYS A 37 3.46 3.61 8.40
CA LYS A 37 2.31 4.51 8.23
C LYS A 37 1.97 4.67 6.75
N VAL A 38 2.99 4.78 5.88
CA VAL A 38 2.80 4.83 4.43
C VAL A 38 2.23 3.51 3.91
N ALA A 39 2.71 2.35 4.39
CA ALA A 39 2.27 1.04 3.91
C ALA A 39 0.88 0.61 4.40
N LEU A 40 0.46 1.02 5.60
CA LEU A 40 -0.77 0.55 6.24
C LEU A 40 -1.91 1.57 6.16
N ASP A 41 -1.59 2.86 6.26
CA ASP A 41 -2.58 3.93 6.34
C ASP A 41 -2.61 4.80 5.05
N ASP A 42 -1.81 4.46 4.03
CA ASP A 42 -1.72 5.16 2.74
C ASP A 42 -1.59 6.69 2.88
N VAL A 43 -0.83 7.17 3.88
CA VAL A 43 -0.75 8.60 4.22
C VAL A 43 -0.18 9.49 3.10
N ASN A 44 0.46 8.90 2.10
CA ASN A 44 0.89 9.58 0.87
C ASN A 44 0.80 8.63 -0.33
N GLN A 45 1.08 9.16 -1.52
CA GLN A 45 0.98 8.45 -2.82
C GLN A 45 1.87 7.20 -2.95
N TYR A 46 2.82 6.97 -2.05
CA TYR A 46 3.76 5.86 -2.12
C TYR A 46 3.29 4.60 -1.37
N GLY A 47 2.07 4.57 -0.85
CA GLY A 47 1.47 3.42 -0.16
C GLY A 47 1.69 2.07 -0.85
N PRO A 48 1.34 1.90 -2.15
CA PRO A 48 1.55 0.64 -2.86
C PRO A 48 3.01 0.18 -2.91
N HIS A 49 3.96 1.12 -3.00
CA HIS A 49 5.39 0.81 -3.00
C HIS A 49 5.88 0.41 -1.60
N ALA A 50 5.43 1.14 -0.57
CA ALA A 50 5.73 0.83 0.82
C ALA A 50 5.18 -0.54 1.22
N MET A 51 4.01 -0.93 0.71
CA MET A 51 3.41 -2.23 0.95
C MET A 51 4.26 -3.37 0.36
N ILE A 52 4.77 -3.22 -0.87
CA ILE A 52 5.67 -4.23 -1.47
C ILE A 52 6.95 -4.38 -0.64
N ILE A 53 7.54 -3.26 -0.21
CA ILE A 53 8.75 -3.28 0.63
C ILE A 53 8.46 -4.00 1.95
N LEU A 54 7.33 -3.70 2.60
CA LEU A 54 6.92 -4.35 3.84
C LEU A 54 6.70 -5.86 3.66
N LEU A 55 6.10 -6.29 2.54
CA LEU A 55 5.92 -7.71 2.22
C LEU A 55 7.26 -8.44 2.08
N VAL A 56 8.24 -7.85 1.40
CA VAL A 56 9.58 -8.44 1.24
C VAL A 56 10.27 -8.57 2.60
N ILE A 57 10.18 -7.54 3.44
CA ILE A 57 10.74 -7.57 4.80
C ILE A 57 10.11 -8.70 5.61
N MET A 58 8.78 -8.77 5.64
CA MET A 58 8.07 -9.80 6.41
C MET A 58 8.35 -11.20 5.89
N ALA A 59 8.33 -11.41 4.57
CA ALA A 59 8.67 -12.70 3.97
C ALA A 59 10.09 -13.14 4.32
N THR A 60 11.05 -12.20 4.32
CA THR A 60 12.44 -12.46 4.70
C THR A 60 12.54 -12.83 6.17
N ILE A 61 11.90 -12.08 7.08
CA ILE A 61 11.88 -12.38 8.51
C ILE A 61 11.30 -13.77 8.77
N THR A 62 10.16 -14.09 8.18
CA THR A 62 9.53 -15.41 8.32
C THR A 62 10.42 -16.52 7.77
N GLY A 63 11.00 -16.34 6.58
CA GLY A 63 11.90 -17.32 5.97
C GLY A 63 13.16 -17.57 6.82
N VAL A 64 13.76 -16.50 7.34
CA VAL A 64 14.92 -16.60 8.24
C VAL A 64 14.54 -17.30 9.55
N ALA A 65 13.39 -16.95 10.15
CA ALA A 65 12.93 -17.58 11.38
C ALA A 65 12.72 -19.09 11.20
N LEU A 66 12.10 -19.51 10.10
CA LEU A 66 11.93 -20.93 9.76
C LEU A 66 13.28 -21.63 9.54
N LYS A 67 14.24 -20.95 8.87
CA LYS A 67 15.57 -21.51 8.66
C LYS A 67 16.33 -21.69 9.97
N LEU A 68 16.28 -20.71 10.87
CA LEU A 68 16.93 -20.81 12.19
C LEU A 68 16.28 -21.90 13.03
N LEU A 69 14.94 -22.00 13.03
CA LEU A 69 14.22 -23.07 13.72
C LEU A 69 14.61 -24.46 13.19
N SER A 70 14.88 -24.60 11.89
CA SER A 70 15.32 -25.87 11.30
C SER A 70 16.76 -26.27 11.64
N LEU A 71 17.56 -25.33 12.17
CA LEU A 71 18.97 -25.56 12.54
C LEU A 71 19.15 -25.83 14.04
N LEU A 72 18.11 -25.58 14.85
CA LEU A 72 18.05 -25.87 16.28
C LEU A 72 17.63 -27.33 16.51
#